data_AF-A0A4U9TX05-F1
#
_entry.id   AF-A0A4U9TX05-F1
#
_cell.length_a   1.000
_cell.length_b   1.000
_cell.length_c   1.000
_cell.angle_alpha   90.00
_cell.angle_beta   90.00
_cell.angle_gamma   90.00
#
_symmetry.space_group_name_H-M   'P 1'
#
loop_
_entity.id
_entity.type
_entity.pdbx_description
1 polymer ?
#
loop_
_entity_poly.entity_id
_entity_poly.type
_entity_poly.pdbx_seq_one_letter_code
_entity_poly.pdbx_strand_id
1 'polypeptide(L)'
;MLRYELTPNNAGFVLWGDSEALGELYELIHYIVDESPLVRVKDGFMLSLAYDIRKAREGCCRVEQYQHEHHDTYKLYGVEILWPLVLLQSAILRNSMGYIQMDKNQLSVMYAFEYLLETALKELSQTTYDDIIKNSQICVGI
;
A
#
# COMPACT_ATOMS: atom_id res chain seq x y z
N MET A 1 -2.15 -12.47 2.13
CA MET A 1 -2.01 -11.96 0.75
C MET A 1 -2.43 -10.50 0.68
N LEU A 2 -1.61 -9.64 0.06
CA LEU A 2 -1.92 -8.22 -0.16
C LEU A 2 -2.62 -8.00 -1.52
N ARG A 3 -3.49 -6.98 -1.60
CA ARG A 3 -4.19 -6.52 -2.81
C ARG A 3 -4.32 -5.00 -2.80
N TYR A 4 -4.73 -4.42 -3.92
CA TYR A 4 -5.04 -3.00 -4.01
C TYR A 4 -6.39 -2.74 -4.68
N GLU A 5 -6.92 -1.55 -4.45
CA GLU A 5 -8.06 -0.96 -5.16
C GLU A 5 -7.81 0.55 -5.30
N LEU A 6 -8.09 1.15 -6.46
CA LEU A 6 -7.99 2.60 -6.63
C LEU A 6 -9.15 3.31 -5.91
N THR A 7 -8.83 4.40 -5.21
CA THR A 7 -9.87 5.23 -4.57
C THR A 7 -10.68 6.01 -5.61
N PRO A 8 -11.92 6.42 -5.28
CA PRO A 8 -12.68 7.34 -6.12
C PRO A 8 -11.87 8.61 -6.42
N ASN A 9 -11.96 9.10 -7.67
CA ASN A 9 -11.20 10.25 -8.15
C ASN A 9 -9.67 10.10 -8.08
N ASN A 10 -9.15 8.87 -7.94
CA ASN A 10 -7.72 8.58 -8.02
C ASN A 10 -6.84 9.32 -6.99
N ALA A 11 -7.39 9.71 -5.83
CA ALA A 11 -6.67 10.43 -4.78
C ALA A 11 -5.59 9.59 -4.06
N GLY A 12 -5.74 8.28 -4.12
CA GLY A 12 -4.90 7.28 -3.48
C GLY A 12 -5.31 5.86 -3.86
N PHE A 13 -4.94 4.90 -3.03
CA PHE A 13 -5.35 3.51 -3.17
C PHE A 13 -5.73 2.93 -1.80
N VAL A 14 -6.56 1.90 -1.82
CA VAL A 14 -6.84 1.07 -0.66
C VAL A 14 -5.87 -0.10 -0.68
N LEU A 15 -5.04 -0.22 0.35
CA LEU A 15 -4.24 -1.41 0.60
C LEU A 15 -5.10 -2.42 1.34
N TRP A 16 -5.32 -3.56 0.71
CA TRP A 16 -6.06 -4.69 1.26
C TRP A 16 -5.11 -5.81 1.67
N GLY A 17 -5.44 -6.52 2.74
CA GLY A 17 -4.75 -7.75 3.08
C GLY A 17 -5.45 -8.56 4.16
N ASP A 18 -5.06 -9.83 4.29
CA ASP A 18 -5.39 -10.60 5.48
C ASP A 18 -4.56 -10.14 6.69
N SER A 19 -4.96 -10.61 7.87
CA SER A 19 -4.33 -10.23 9.14
C SER A 19 -2.83 -10.57 9.20
N GLU A 20 -2.40 -11.62 8.50
CA GLU A 20 -1.02 -12.08 8.46
C GLU A 20 -0.18 -11.16 7.57
N ALA A 21 -0.55 -10.95 6.30
CA ALA A 21 0.23 -10.13 5.38
C ALA A 21 0.32 -8.67 5.81
N LEU A 22 -0.77 -8.11 6.37
CA LEU A 22 -0.73 -6.77 6.97
C LEU A 22 0.14 -6.75 8.24
N GLY A 23 0.20 -7.86 8.98
CA GLY A 23 1.07 -8.00 10.14
C GLY A 23 2.54 -8.00 9.75
N GLU A 24 2.91 -8.76 8.73
CA GLU A 24 4.28 -8.79 8.20
C GLU A 24 4.74 -7.42 7.71
N LEU A 25 3.88 -6.69 6.98
CA LEU A 25 4.19 -5.34 6.53
C LEU A 25 4.33 -4.35 7.70
N TYR A 26 3.46 -4.46 8.72
CA TYR A 26 3.55 -3.66 9.94
C TYR A 26 4.89 -3.89 10.67
N GLU A 27 5.27 -5.15 10.89
CA GLU A 27 6.53 -5.50 11.56
C GLU A 27 7.75 -5.06 10.75
N LEU A 28 7.70 -5.18 9.41
CA LEU A 28 8.76 -4.69 8.53
C LEU A 28 8.96 -3.17 8.66
N ILE A 29 7.88 -2.39 8.67
CA ILE A 29 7.97 -0.94 8.82
C ILE A 29 8.60 -0.58 10.17
N HIS A 30 8.15 -1.22 11.25
CA HIS A 30 8.73 -1.02 12.59
C HIS A 30 10.22 -1.34 12.62
N TYR A 31 10.60 -2.52 12.10
CA TYR A 31 12.00 -2.94 12.00
C TYR A 31 12.86 -1.91 11.27
N ILE A 32 12.42 -1.45 10.09
CA ILE A 32 13.17 -0.46 9.30
C ILE A 32 13.29 0.87 10.05
N VAL A 33 12.22 1.34 10.71
CA VAL A 33 12.23 2.60 11.47
C VAL A 33 13.15 2.52 12.69
N ASP A 34 13.18 1.38 13.37
CA ASP A 34 13.98 1.20 14.57
C ASP A 34 15.47 1.05 14.27
N GLU A 35 15.82 0.31 13.22
CA GLU A 35 17.22 -0.02 12.89
C GLU A 35 17.88 1.00 11.95
N SER A 36 17.12 1.70 11.11
CA SER A 36 17.72 2.53 10.06
C SER A 36 18.36 3.81 10.60
N PRO A 37 19.63 4.10 10.26
CA PRO A 37 20.25 5.37 10.58
C PRO A 37 19.70 6.55 9.77
N LEU A 38 18.94 6.29 8.70
CA LEU A 38 18.28 7.33 7.90
C LEU A 38 17.03 7.88 8.60
N VAL A 39 16.34 7.04 9.37
CA VAL A 39 15.12 7.42 10.10
C VAL A 39 15.51 7.96 11.47
N ARG A 40 15.87 9.26 11.50
CA ARG A 40 16.29 9.93 12.74
C ARG A 40 15.14 10.20 13.71
N VAL A 41 13.95 10.44 13.17
CA VAL A 41 12.74 10.68 13.94
C VAL A 41 11.94 9.39 13.93
N LYS A 42 12.03 8.65 15.03
CA LYS A 42 11.38 7.34 15.17
C LYS A 42 9.87 7.46 15.44
N ASP A 43 9.42 8.59 15.96
CA ASP A 43 8.01 8.87 16.23
C ASP A 43 7.46 9.83 15.16
N GLY A 44 6.57 9.36 14.29
CA GLY A 44 5.90 10.26 13.33
C GLY A 44 5.60 9.63 11.98
N PHE A 45 6.05 10.31 10.91
CA PHE A 45 5.63 10.08 9.53
C PHE A 45 5.73 8.62 9.05
N MET A 46 6.77 7.88 9.43
CA MET A 46 6.90 6.48 9.01
C MET A 46 5.98 5.56 9.82
N LEU A 47 5.85 5.80 11.12
CA LEU A 47 4.96 5.02 11.98
C LEU A 47 3.48 5.32 11.74
N SER A 48 3.12 6.42 11.05
CA SER A 48 1.72 6.65 10.67
C SER A 48 1.22 5.57 9.72
N LEU A 49 2.04 5.10 8.77
CA LEU A 49 1.67 3.99 7.89
C LEU A 49 1.49 2.69 8.67
N ALA A 50 2.43 2.37 9.57
CA ALA A 50 2.30 1.20 10.44
C ALA A 50 1.04 1.30 11.31
N TYR A 51 0.74 2.48 11.84
CA TYR A 51 -0.47 2.73 12.62
C TYR A 51 -1.74 2.47 11.80
N ASP A 52 -1.82 2.98 10.57
CA ASP A 52 -2.99 2.81 9.71
C ASP A 52 -3.18 1.32 9.32
N ILE A 53 -2.08 0.60 9.04
CA ILE A 53 -2.09 -0.85 8.79
C ILE A 53 -2.59 -1.62 10.02
N ARG A 54 -2.09 -1.30 11.21
CA ARG A 54 -2.54 -1.92 12.45
C ARG A 54 -4.03 -1.67 12.68
N LYS A 55 -4.51 -0.45 12.47
CA LYS A 55 -5.92 -0.08 12.62
C LYS A 55 -6.83 -0.82 11.64
N ALA A 56 -6.37 -1.04 10.41
CA ALA A 56 -7.10 -1.88 9.46
C ALA A 56 -7.20 -3.33 9.95
N ARG A 57 -6.10 -3.94 10.43
CA ARG A 57 -6.11 -5.30 11.00
C ARG A 57 -7.06 -5.45 12.18
N GLU A 58 -7.20 -4.40 13.00
CA GLU A 58 -8.15 -4.33 14.11
C GLU A 58 -9.61 -4.19 13.63
N GLY A 59 -9.87 -4.12 12.32
CA GLY A 59 -11.21 -3.95 11.74
C GLY A 59 -11.79 -2.55 11.89
N CYS A 60 -10.96 -1.56 12.22
CA CYS A 60 -11.40 -0.17 12.44
C CYS A 60 -11.52 0.65 11.13
N CYS A 61 -11.16 0.06 9.98
CA CYS A 61 -11.18 0.69 8.67
C CYS A 61 -12.18 -0.04 7.74
N ARG A 62 -11.78 -0.42 6.52
CA ARG A 62 -12.63 -1.23 5.65
C ARG A 62 -12.47 -2.72 5.97
N VAL A 63 -13.57 -3.47 5.93
CA VAL A 63 -13.57 -4.92 6.15
C VAL A 63 -14.46 -5.58 5.10
N GLU A 64 -13.90 -6.52 4.36
CA GLU A 64 -14.62 -7.29 3.34
C GLU A 64 -14.51 -8.79 3.60
N GLN A 65 -15.60 -9.51 3.31
CA GLN A 65 -15.57 -10.97 3.28
C GLN A 65 -15.21 -11.42 1.87
N TYR A 66 -14.08 -12.11 1.75
CA TYR A 66 -13.68 -12.71 0.50
C TYR A 66 -14.02 -14.20 0.51
N GLN A 67 -14.72 -14.68 -0.52
CA GLN A 67 -15.01 -16.10 -0.72
C GLN A 67 -14.00 -16.67 -1.72
N HIS A 68 -13.15 -17.60 -1.27
CA HIS A 68 -12.36 -18.39 -2.21
C HIS A 68 -13.22 -19.52 -2.79
N GLU A 69 -12.92 -19.93 -4.03
CA GLU A 69 -13.64 -20.95 -4.83
C GLU A 69 -13.89 -22.32 -4.13
N HIS A 70 -13.33 -22.55 -2.94
CA HIS A 70 -13.46 -23.79 -2.16
C HIS A 70 -14.06 -23.60 -0.75
N HIS A 71 -15.05 -22.70 -0.59
CA HIS A 71 -15.83 -22.50 0.64
C HIS A 71 -15.10 -21.91 1.86
N ASP A 72 -13.79 -21.66 1.80
CA ASP A 72 -13.11 -20.91 2.85
C ASP A 72 -13.38 -19.40 2.72
N THR A 73 -14.04 -18.85 3.74
CA THR A 73 -14.29 -17.41 3.87
C THR A 73 -13.18 -16.81 4.70
N TYR A 74 -12.45 -15.84 4.14
CA TYR A 74 -11.45 -15.07 4.90
C TYR A 74 -11.79 -13.58 4.87
N LYS A 75 -11.43 -12.90 5.96
CA LYS A 75 -11.62 -11.46 6.11
C LYS A 75 -10.43 -10.73 5.49
N LEU A 76 -10.74 -9.81 4.60
CA LEU A 76 -9.79 -8.81 4.12
C LEU A 76 -10.01 -7.50 4.88
N TYR A 77 -8.91 -6.88 5.24
CA TYR A 77 -8.86 -5.61 5.93
C TYR A 77 -8.23 -4.57 5.02
N GLY A 78 -8.84 -3.40 4.94
CA GLY A 78 -8.48 -2.35 3.99
C GLY A 78 -8.18 -1.04 4.67
N VAL A 79 -7.10 -0.39 4.23
CA VAL A 79 -6.71 0.96 4.64
C VAL A 79 -6.57 1.85 3.41
N GLU A 80 -7.15 3.04 3.45
CA GLU A 80 -7.03 4.03 2.38
C GLU A 80 -5.80 4.91 2.60
N ILE A 81 -4.95 5.04 1.59
CA ILE A 81 -3.68 5.78 1.67
C ILE A 81 -3.52 6.69 0.45
N LEU A 82 -3.19 7.96 0.69
CA LEU A 82 -2.96 8.95 -0.36
C LEU A 82 -1.64 8.70 -1.10
N TRP A 83 -1.63 8.98 -2.41
CA TRP A 83 -0.44 8.76 -3.25
C TRP A 83 0.82 9.49 -2.77
N PRO A 84 0.79 10.81 -2.45
CA PRO A 84 2.01 11.50 -2.03
C PRO A 84 2.60 10.91 -0.75
N LEU A 85 1.73 10.42 0.14
CA LEU A 85 2.12 9.84 1.42
C LEU A 85 2.82 8.50 1.20
N VAL A 86 2.14 7.56 0.53
CA VAL A 86 2.65 6.19 0.38
C VAL A 86 3.89 6.11 -0.50
N LEU A 87 3.99 6.94 -1.54
CA LEU A 87 5.14 6.93 -2.44
C LEU A 87 6.39 7.45 -1.73
N LEU A 88 6.25 8.50 -0.94
CA LEU A 88 7.35 9.03 -0.15
C LEU A 88 7.78 8.04 0.94
N GLN A 89 6.82 7.45 1.66
CA GLN A 89 7.11 6.43 2.67
C GLN A 89 7.79 5.20 2.07
N SER A 90 7.29 4.69 0.94
CA SER A 90 7.88 3.55 0.22
C SER A 90 9.32 3.83 -0.20
N ALA A 91 9.58 5.01 -0.77
CA ALA A 91 10.93 5.42 -1.16
C ALA A 91 11.89 5.49 0.06
N ILE A 92 11.41 6.01 1.19
CA ILE A 92 12.21 6.07 2.43
C ILE A 92 12.48 4.65 2.96
N LEU A 93 11.47 3.78 3.02
CA LEU A 93 11.64 2.39 3.45
C LEU A 93 12.68 1.69 2.57
N ARG A 94 12.52 1.77 1.25
CA ARG A 94 13.42 1.13 0.29
C ARG A 94 14.85 1.62 0.42
N ASN A 95 15.05 2.92 0.57
CA ASN A 95 16.39 3.49 0.75
C ASN A 95 17.00 3.06 2.10
N SER A 96 16.18 3.03 3.15
CA SER A 96 16.59 2.65 4.51
C SER A 96 17.09 1.20 4.59
N MET A 97 16.48 0.29 3.83
CA MET A 97 16.90 -1.12 3.72
C MET A 97 18.33 -1.29 3.19
N GLY A 98 18.90 -0.30 2.51
CA GLY A 98 20.30 -0.33 2.06
C GLY A 98 21.33 -0.14 3.18
N TYR A 99 20.90 0.27 4.37
CA TYR A 99 21.77 0.61 5.51
C TYR A 99 21.63 -0.35 6.70
N ILE A 100 20.74 -1.34 6.60
CA ILE A 100 20.44 -2.30 7.67
C ILE A 100 20.48 -3.73 7.11
N GLN A 101 20.61 -4.71 7.99
CA GLN A 101 20.62 -6.11 7.58
C GLN A 101 19.20 -6.60 7.29
N MET A 102 18.92 -7.00 6.05
CA MET A 102 17.61 -7.55 5.68
C MET A 102 17.68 -9.06 5.54
N ASP A 103 16.64 -9.76 5.99
CA ASP A 103 16.42 -11.17 5.66
C ASP A 103 15.56 -11.34 4.40
N LYS A 104 15.47 -12.59 3.92
CA LYS A 104 14.75 -12.92 2.68
C LYS A 104 13.24 -12.70 2.80
N ASN A 105 12.68 -12.93 3.99
CA ASN A 105 11.26 -12.73 4.22
C ASN A 105 10.92 -11.23 4.16
N GLN A 106 11.67 -10.41 4.89
CA GLN A 106 11.54 -8.95 4.88
C GLN A 106 11.66 -8.35 3.47
N LEU A 107 12.63 -8.83 2.69
CA LEU A 107 12.76 -8.43 1.29
C LEU A 107 11.53 -8.85 0.47
N SER A 108 11.01 -10.06 0.67
CA SER A 108 9.81 -10.53 -0.05
C SER A 108 8.56 -9.69 0.27
N VAL A 109 8.39 -9.28 1.53
CA VAL A 109 7.29 -8.42 1.97
C VAL A 109 7.40 -7.03 1.33
N MET A 110 8.60 -6.44 1.32
CA MET A 110 8.82 -5.16 0.63
C MET A 110 8.51 -5.27 -0.86
N TYR A 111 8.99 -6.32 -1.54
CA TYR A 111 8.73 -6.51 -2.97
C TYR A 111 7.25 -6.70 -3.28
N ALA A 112 6.50 -7.40 -2.42
CA ALA A 112 5.05 -7.53 -2.57
C ALA A 112 4.37 -6.16 -2.46
N PHE A 113 4.79 -5.33 -1.51
CA PHE A 113 4.26 -3.97 -1.35
C PHE A 113 4.61 -3.06 -2.53
N GLU A 114 5.87 -3.06 -2.98
CA GLU A 114 6.32 -2.30 -4.16
C GLU A 114 5.57 -2.73 -5.42
N TYR A 115 5.39 -4.04 -5.62
CA TYR A 115 4.64 -4.57 -6.75
C TYR A 115 3.20 -4.05 -6.80
N LEU A 116 2.51 -3.97 -5.65
CA LEU A 116 1.17 -3.40 -5.59
C LEU A 116 1.17 -1.92 -5.96
N LEU A 117 2.10 -1.13 -5.41
CA LEU A 117 2.22 0.29 -5.73
C LEU A 117 2.48 0.50 -7.22
N GLU A 118 3.42 -0.25 -7.80
CA GLU A 118 3.76 -0.16 -9.21
C GLU A 118 2.58 -0.56 -10.11
N THR A 119 1.85 -1.60 -9.75
CA THR A 119 0.71 -2.08 -10.54
C THR A 119 -0.43 -1.06 -10.47
N ALA A 120 -0.73 -0.54 -9.29
CA ALA A 120 -1.74 0.49 -9.09
C ALA A 120 -1.39 1.80 -9.80
N LEU A 121 -0.11 2.22 -9.81
CA LEU A 121 0.35 3.38 -10.57
C LEU A 121 0.24 3.19 -12.09
N LYS A 122 0.50 1.98 -12.58
CA LYS A 122 0.32 1.64 -14.01
C LYS A 122 -1.15 1.74 -14.40
N GLU A 123 -2.05 1.19 -13.59
CA GLU A 123 -3.50 1.30 -13.81
C GLU A 123 -3.96 2.77 -13.77
N LEU A 124 -3.56 3.52 -12.74
CA LEU A 124 -3.86 4.95 -12.61
C LEU A 124 -3.46 5.75 -13.85
N SER A 125 -2.27 5.48 -14.40
CA SER A 125 -1.74 6.17 -15.58
C SER A 125 -2.58 5.87 -16.83
N GLN A 126 -3.05 4.63 -16.97
CA GLN A 126 -3.93 4.21 -18.07
C GLN A 126 -5.31 4.87 -17.96
N THR A 127 -5.92 4.86 -16.77
CA THR A 127 -7.20 5.52 -16.52
C THR A 127 -7.13 7.02 -16.80
N THR A 128 -6.08 7.68 -16.31
CA THR A 128 -5.89 9.12 -16.54
C THR A 128 -5.75 9.44 -18.02
N TYR A 129 -5.05 8.59 -18.78
CA TYR A 129 -4.92 8.74 -20.23
C TYR A 129 -6.27 8.61 -20.94
N ASP A 130 -7.05 7.58 -20.61
CA ASP A 130 -8.37 7.35 -21.21
C ASP A 130 -9.36 8.48 -20.85
N ASP A 131 -9.33 8.98 -19.62
CA ASP A 131 -10.15 10.11 -19.17
C ASP A 131 -9.78 11.39 -19.92
N ILE A 132 -8.49 11.65 -20.16
CA ILE A 132 -8.05 12.79 -20.96
C ILE A 132 -8.56 12.65 -22.41
N ILE A 133 -8.43 11.47 -23.03
CA ILE A 133 -8.94 11.24 -24.39
C ILE A 133 -10.45 11.45 -24.45
N LYS A 134 -11.20 10.83 -23.54
CA LYS A 134 -12.67 10.93 -23.51
C LYS A 134 -13.11 12.38 -23.31
N ASN A 135 -12.50 13.11 -22.38
CA ASN A 135 -12.82 14.52 -22.15
C ASN A 135 -12.38 15.41 -23.33
N SER A 136 -11.29 15.07 -24.01
CA SER A 136 -10.86 15.78 -25.22
C SER A 136 -11.83 15.58 -26.40
N GLN A 137 -12.38 14.38 -26.57
CA GLN A 137 -13.39 14.07 -27.59
C GLN A 137 -14.69 14.85 -27.33
N ILE A 138 -15.15 14.87 -26.07
CA ILE A 138 -16.33 15.62 -25.64
C ILE A 138 -16.16 17.13 -25.87
N CYS A 139 -14.98 17.69 -25.60
CA CYS A 139 -14.70 19.11 -25.82
C CYS A 139 -14.54 19.49 -27.30
N VAL A 140 -14.18 18.54 -28.17
CA VAL A 140 -13.99 18.78 -29.62
C VAL A 140 -15.26 18.43 -30.42
N GLY A 141 -16.28 17.84 -29.79
CA GLY A 141 -17.55 17.51 -30.44
C GLY A 141 -17.44 16.34 -31.45
N ILE A 142 -16.57 15.37 -31.16
CA ILE A 142 -16.48 14.08 -31.86
C ILE A 142 -17.10 13.00 -30.97
#